data_AF-A0AAE1ET27-F1
#
_entry.id   AF-A0AAE1ET27-F1
#
_cell.length_a   1.000
_cell.length_b   1.000
_cell.length_c   1.000
_cell.angle_alpha   90.00
_cell.angle_beta   90.00
_cell.angle_gamma   90.00
#
_symmetry.space_group_name_H-M   'P 1'
#
loop_
_entity.id
_entity.type
_entity.pdbx_description
1 polymer ?
#
loop_
_entity_poly.entity_id
_entity_poly.type
_entity_poly.pdbx_seq_one_letter_code
_entity_poly.pdbx_strand_id
1 'polypeptide(L)'
;MGWDLEICPHSVVKETEKSTRRTVSKLMLSAVSEADTGEYTCSPTSLQPAVLTVHVQDSQLQQPVKQDPAGISRAATETVPLHITFTFLLATLTFIHWFA
;
A
#
# COMPACT_ATOMS: atom_id res chain seq x y z
N MET A 1 24.41 -30.41 -21.71
CA MET A 1 23.02 -29.93 -21.51
C MET A 1 22.91 -29.54 -20.05
N GLY A 2 22.95 -28.25 -19.74
CA GLY A 2 23.03 -27.76 -18.36
C GLY A 2 23.27 -26.27 -18.38
N TRP A 3 22.22 -25.52 -18.73
CA TRP A 3 22.16 -24.08 -18.55
C TRP A 3 21.78 -23.83 -17.10
N ASP A 4 22.68 -24.16 -16.17
CA ASP A 4 22.56 -23.64 -14.82
C ASP A 4 22.87 -22.15 -14.89
N LEU A 5 21.77 -21.41 -15.00
CA LEU A 5 21.65 -19.98 -14.83
C LEU A 5 22.33 -19.64 -13.49
N GLU A 6 23.58 -19.18 -13.52
CA GLU A 6 24.11 -18.40 -12.41
C GLU A 6 23.14 -17.23 -12.22
N ILE A 7 22.30 -17.37 -11.19
CA ILE A 7 21.38 -16.33 -10.76
C ILE A 7 22.27 -15.20 -10.26
N CYS A 8 22.54 -14.25 -11.16
CA CYS A 8 23.21 -13.01 -10.81
C CYS A 8 22.38 -12.36 -9.70
N PRO A 9 22.95 -12.07 -8.52
CA PRO A 9 22.19 -11.54 -7.40
C PRO A 9 21.42 -10.27 -7.81
N HIS A 10 22.03 -9.39 -8.59
CA HIS A 10 21.34 -8.34 -9.35
C HIS A 10 21.06 -8.80 -10.78
N SER A 11 19.78 -8.82 -11.19
CA SER A 11 19.40 -9.09 -12.57
C SER A 11 18.49 -7.99 -13.12
N VAL A 12 18.69 -7.70 -14.41
CA VAL A 12 17.91 -6.72 -15.16
C VAL A 12 17.29 -7.43 -16.35
N VAL A 13 15.97 -7.53 -16.36
CA VAL A 13 15.22 -8.21 -17.41
C VAL A 13 14.35 -7.19 -18.15
N LYS A 14 14.47 -7.16 -19.48
CA LYS A 14 13.63 -6.36 -20.36
C LYS A 14 12.77 -7.26 -21.22
N GLU A 15 11.46 -7.09 -21.14
CA GLU A 15 10.50 -7.78 -21.98
C GLU A 15 9.76 -6.78 -22.85
N THR A 16 9.50 -7.13 -24.11
CA THR A 16 8.70 -6.30 -25.01
C THR A 16 7.64 -7.16 -25.65
N GLU A 17 6.39 -6.82 -25.39
CA GLU A 17 5.22 -7.44 -25.99
C GLU A 17 4.65 -6.51 -27.05
N LYS A 18 4.57 -7.01 -28.30
CA LYS A 18 3.96 -6.29 -29.41
C LYS A 18 2.66 -6.99 -29.78
N SER A 19 1.55 -6.30 -29.58
CA SER A 19 0.23 -6.71 -30.08
C SER A 19 -0.22 -5.78 -31.20
N THR A 20 -1.27 -6.17 -31.95
CA THR A 20 -1.82 -5.40 -33.07
C THR A 20 -2.30 -3.99 -32.66
N ARG A 21 -2.64 -3.77 -31.38
CA ARG A 21 -3.17 -2.49 -30.87
C ARG A 21 -2.19 -1.70 -30.01
N ARG A 22 -1.16 -2.33 -29.43
CA ARG A 22 -0.25 -1.70 -28.47
C ARG A 22 1.06 -2.45 -28.40
N THR A 23 2.15 -1.71 -28.20
CA THR A 23 3.44 -2.28 -27.80
C THR A 23 3.70 -1.88 -26.35
N VAL A 24 4.08 -2.84 -25.52
CA VAL A 24 4.38 -2.64 -24.10
C VAL A 24 5.79 -3.15 -23.82
N SER A 25 6.64 -2.30 -23.27
CA SER A 25 7.96 -2.69 -22.76
C SER A 25 7.92 -2.71 -21.25
N LYS A 26 8.41 -3.78 -20.63
CA LYS A 26 8.54 -3.96 -19.19
C LYS A 26 10.01 -4.09 -18.82
N LEU A 27 10.40 -3.44 -17.73
CA LEU A 27 11.71 -3.57 -17.11
C LEU A 27 11.52 -4.14 -15.71
N MET A 28 12.23 -5.21 -15.39
CA MET A 28 12.18 -5.87 -14.09
C MET A 28 13.59 -5.90 -13.50
N LEU A 29 13.74 -5.37 -12.29
CA LEU A 29 14.98 -5.32 -11.53
C LEU A 29 14.84 -6.24 -10.33
N SER A 30 15.79 -7.15 -10.11
CA SER A 30 15.79 -8.06 -8.96
C SER A 30 16.92 -7.75 -7.98
N ALA A 31 16.64 -7.99 -6.70
CA ALA A 31 17.54 -7.73 -5.56
C ALA A 31 18.11 -6.31 -5.50
N VAL A 32 17.30 -5.30 -5.86
CA VAL A 32 17.71 -3.90 -5.94
C VAL A 32 18.42 -3.40 -4.68
N SER A 33 19.41 -2.53 -4.90
CA SER A 33 20.20 -1.86 -3.88
C SER A 33 20.11 -0.33 -4.02
N GLU A 34 20.62 0.43 -3.05
CA GLU A 34 20.62 1.89 -3.13
C GLU A 34 21.28 2.42 -4.41
N ALA A 35 22.25 1.67 -4.97
CA ALA A 35 22.94 1.99 -6.22
C ALA A 35 22.04 1.94 -7.47
N ASP A 36 20.89 1.27 -7.40
CA ASP A 36 19.88 1.24 -8.47
C ASP A 36 18.94 2.47 -8.41
N THR A 37 19.11 3.35 -7.43
CA THR A 37 18.42 4.65 -7.41
C THR A 37 18.88 5.49 -8.59
N GLY A 38 17.95 6.05 -9.34
CA GLY A 38 18.29 6.90 -10.46
C GLY A 38 17.16 7.16 -11.44
N GLU A 39 17.53 7.74 -12.57
CA GLU A 39 16.62 8.08 -13.65
C GLU A 39 16.55 6.94 -14.67
N TYR A 40 15.34 6.42 -14.89
CA TYR A 40 15.05 5.37 -15.86
C TYR A 40 14.27 5.97 -17.02
N THR A 41 14.77 5.77 -18.23
CA THR A 41 14.14 6.28 -19.45
C THR A 41 13.61 5.15 -20.32
N CYS A 42 12.32 5.19 -20.63
CA CYS A 42 11.71 4.39 -21.70
C CYS A 42 11.78 5.16 -23.01
N SER A 43 12.66 4.73 -23.93
CA SER A 43 12.85 5.36 -25.24
C SER A 43 12.34 4.47 -26.39
N PRO A 44 11.06 4.54 -26.74
CA PRO A 44 10.52 3.87 -27.93
C PRO A 44 10.98 4.58 -29.21
N THR A 45 11.12 3.84 -30.32
CA THR A 45 11.64 4.38 -31.60
C THR A 45 10.71 5.41 -32.24
N SER A 46 9.40 5.31 -32.03
CA SER A 46 8.38 6.10 -32.74
C SER A 46 7.57 7.04 -31.85
N LEU A 47 7.91 7.14 -30.56
CA LEU A 47 7.20 7.98 -29.59
C LEU A 47 8.23 8.74 -28.74
N GLN A 48 7.75 9.76 -28.03
CA GLN A 48 8.60 10.53 -27.13
C GLN A 48 9.07 9.66 -25.95
N PRO A 49 10.33 9.83 -25.49
CA PRO A 49 10.82 9.13 -24.31
C PRO A 49 10.00 9.50 -23.07
N ALA A 50 9.74 8.51 -22.23
CA ALA A 50 9.16 8.71 -20.91
C ALA A 50 10.23 8.46 -19.84
N VAL A 51 10.34 9.37 -18.88
CA VAL A 51 11.35 9.35 -17.83
C VAL A 51 10.68 9.16 -16.48
N LEU A 52 11.23 8.30 -15.63
CA LEU A 52 10.80 8.12 -14.25
C LEU A 52 11.99 7.99 -13.31
N THR A 53 11.87 8.57 -12.12
CA THR A 53 12.90 8.48 -11.08
C THR A 53 12.55 7.33 -10.13
N VAL A 54 13.47 6.38 -9.99
CA VAL A 54 13.37 5.28 -9.02
C VAL A 54 14.21 5.65 -7.81
N HIS A 55 13.66 5.43 -6.63
CA HIS A 55 14.38 5.56 -5.37
C HIS A 55 14.22 4.28 -4.56
N VAL A 56 15.32 3.61 -4.30
CA VAL A 56 15.37 2.39 -3.50
C VAL A 56 15.49 2.79 -2.04
N GLN A 57 14.62 2.25 -1.20
CA GLN A 57 14.67 2.43 0.24
C GLN A 57 14.87 1.08 0.92
N ASP A 58 15.88 1.00 1.78
CA ASP A 58 15.99 -0.11 2.71
C ASP A 58 14.84 -0.06 3.71
N SER A 59 14.07 -1.14 3.77
CA SER A 59 13.13 -1.34 4.86
C SER A 59 13.93 -1.67 6.12
N GLN A 60 14.33 -0.62 6.84
CA GLN A 60 14.68 -0.79 8.24
C GLN A 60 13.44 -1.39 8.91
N LEU A 61 13.50 -2.70 9.19
CA LEU A 61 12.49 -3.38 9.98
C LEU A 61 12.38 -2.60 11.28
N GLN A 62 11.32 -1.78 11.40
CA GLN A 62 11.04 -1.07 12.64
C GLN A 62 10.95 -2.15 13.70
N GLN A 63 11.88 -2.12 14.67
CA GLN A 63 11.83 -3.03 15.80
C GLN A 63 10.43 -2.94 16.39
N PRO A 64 9.81 -4.06 16.81
CA PRO A 64 8.50 -4.02 17.42
C PRO A 64 8.54 -3.02 18.57
N VAL A 65 7.85 -1.89 18.39
CA VAL A 65 7.72 -0.88 19.44
C VAL A 65 7.04 -1.59 20.61
N LYS A 66 7.78 -1.79 21.70
CA LYS A 66 7.16 -2.24 22.95
C LYS A 66 6.20 -1.15 23.36
N GLN A 67 4.92 -1.37 23.08
CA GLN A 67 3.85 -0.51 23.52
C GLN A 67 3.72 -0.72 25.03
N ASP A 68 4.32 0.16 25.81
CA ASP A 68 4.08 0.18 27.25
C ASP A 68 2.57 0.44 27.47
N PRO A 69 1.85 -0.39 28.23
CA PRO A 69 0.44 -0.17 28.54
C PRO A 69 0.20 1.04 29.47
N ALA A 70 1.21 1.86 29.75
CA ALA A 70 1.14 2.97 30.71
C ALA A 70 0.83 4.33 30.08
N GLY A 71 0.20 4.36 28.91
CA GLY A 71 -0.21 5.57 28.19
C GLY A 71 -1.71 5.69 28.01
N ILE A 72 -2.53 5.34 29.01
CA ILE A 72 -3.97 5.64 28.97
C ILE A 72 -4.14 7.16 29.13
N SER A 73 -4.07 7.92 28.04
CA SER A 73 -4.78 9.18 27.98
C SER A 73 -6.27 8.84 28.00
N ARG A 74 -6.88 9.04 29.17
CA ARG A 74 -8.34 9.07 29.33
C ARG A 74 -8.86 10.28 28.54
N ALA A 75 -9.05 10.11 27.23
CA ALA A 75 -10.15 10.80 26.59
C ALA A 75 -11.40 10.26 27.27
N ALA A 76 -12.09 11.13 28.01
CA ALA A 76 -13.41 10.84 28.56
C ALA A 76 -14.38 10.73 27.37
N THR A 77 -14.30 9.62 26.64
CA THR A 77 -15.35 9.21 25.74
C THR A 77 -16.41 8.62 26.65
N GLU A 78 -17.44 9.40 26.95
CA GLU A 78 -18.65 8.89 27.59
C GLU A 78 -19.23 7.80 26.67
N THR A 79 -18.81 6.56 26.89
CA THR A 79 -19.52 5.39 26.38
C THR A 79 -20.82 5.31 27.14
N VAL A 80 -21.82 6.03 26.65
CA VAL A 80 -23.21 5.83 27.07
C VAL A 80 -23.55 4.38 26.71
N PRO A 81 -23.90 3.52 27.67
CA PRO A 81 -24.24 2.14 27.39
C PRO A 81 -25.35 2.12 26.34
N LEU A 82 -25.20 1.30 25.29
CA LEU A 82 -26.19 1.14 24.22
C LEU A 82 -27.61 0.86 24.75
N HIS A 83 -27.69 0.26 25.94
CA HIS A 83 -28.95 0.04 26.66
C HIS A 83 -29.65 1.34 27.09
N ILE A 84 -28.89 2.38 27.47
CA ILE A 84 -29.45 3.69 27.87
C ILE A 84 -30.02 4.40 26.63
N THR A 85 -29.32 4.40 25.49
CA THR A 85 -29.86 5.00 24.25
C THR A 85 -31.09 4.25 23.75
N PHE A 86 -31.11 2.92 23.85
CA PHE A 86 -32.23 2.09 23.42
C PHE A 86 -33.48 2.28 24.28
N THR A 87 -33.31 2.36 25.60
CA THR A 87 -34.43 2.60 26.53
C THR A 87 -35.04 3.99 26.36
N PHE A 88 -34.21 5.03 26.15
CA PHE A 88 -34.71 6.38 25.83
C PHE A 88 -35.51 6.42 24.52
N LEU A 89 -35.03 5.76 23.46
CA LEU A 89 -35.73 5.71 22.18
C LEU A 89 -37.12 5.05 22.31
N LEU A 90 -37.18 3.90 22.97
CA LEU A 90 -38.44 3.19 23.20
C LEU A 90 -39.43 4.02 24.02
N ALA A 91 -38.97 4.71 25.06
CA ALA A 91 -39.82 5.55 25.90
C ALA A 91 -40.42 6.74 25.14
N THR A 92 -39.68 7.33 24.18
CA THR A 92 -40.23 8.41 23.35
C THR A 92 -41.30 7.92 22.36
N LEU A 93 -41.10 6.75 21.76
CA LEU A 93 -42.06 6.16 20.82
C LEU A 93 -43.37 5.76 21.52
N THR A 94 -43.30 5.21 22.73
CA THR A 94 -44.52 4.90 23.50
C THR A 94 -45.27 6.16 23.91
N PHE A 95 -44.57 7.25 24.24
CA PHE A 95 -45.18 8.53 24.58
C PHE A 95 -45.90 9.17 23.38
N ILE A 96 -45.28 9.13 22.20
CA ILE A 96 -45.88 9.64 20.95
C ILE A 96 -47.12 8.82 20.57
N HIS A 97 -47.07 7.49 20.72
CA HIS A 97 -48.21 6.61 20.43
C HIS A 97 -49.39 6.77 21.41
N TRP A 98 -49.14 7.25 22.63
CA TRP A 98 -50.20 7.52 23.61
C TRP A 98 -50.88 8.88 23.40
N PHE A 99 -50.15 9.85 22.84
CA PHE A 99 -50.63 11.20 22.58
C PHE A 99 -51.26 11.42 21.20
N ALA A 100 -51.18 10.42 20.30
CA ALA A 100 -51.84 10.38 19.00
C ALA A 100 -53.09 9.50 19.05
#